data_AF-D3HJA3-F1
#
_entry.id   AF-D3HJA3-F1
#
_cell.length_a   1.000
_cell.length_b   1.000
_cell.length_c   1.000
_cell.angle_alpha   90.00
_cell.angle_beta   90.00
_cell.angle_gamma   90.00
#
_symmetry.space_group_name_H-M   'P 1'
#
loop_
_entity.id
_entity.type
_entity.pdbx_description
1 polymer ?
#
loop_
_entity_poly.entity_id
_entity_poly.type
_entity_poly.pdbx_seq_one_letter_code
_entity_poly.pdbx_strand_id
1 'polypeptide(L)'
;MEVFITILTGVAVFALSQFILKLLIEPIVELKQIIGRISYILLLNQSKLINAVSDEKISNDIKRCSSELLSTYTSIPFNLHIHKIFWLPSYENAFAATKELNMIHYFMCKDAQEYEKQSRGTHVPFEISRSMSEIGKLLKIKISYEGM
;
A
#
# COMPACT_ATOMS: atom_id res chain seq x y z
N MET A 1 49.84 -14.27 -7.04
CA MET A 1 48.70 -14.52 -6.13
C MET A 1 47.93 -13.24 -5.79
N GLU A 2 48.60 -12.12 -5.53
CA GLU A 2 47.93 -10.85 -5.14
C GLU A 2 46.89 -10.36 -6.16
N VAL A 3 47.24 -10.31 -7.45
CA VAL A 3 46.32 -9.91 -8.52
C VAL A 3 45.05 -10.78 -8.54
N PHE A 4 45.20 -12.09 -8.35
CA PHE A 4 44.08 -13.02 -8.31
C PHE A 4 43.16 -12.76 -7.11
N ILE A 5 43.75 -12.49 -5.93
CA ILE A 5 42.99 -12.15 -4.72
C ILE A 5 42.22 -10.85 -4.94
N THR A 6 42.85 -9.80 -5.49
CA THR A 6 42.19 -8.52 -5.77
C THR A 6 41.02 -8.68 -6.73
N ILE A 7 41.20 -9.47 -7.80
CA ILE A 7 40.11 -9.78 -8.75
C ILE A 7 38.97 -10.49 -8.02
N LEU A 8 39.27 -11.51 -7.22
CA LEU A 8 38.26 -12.27 -6.49
C LEU A 8 37.50 -11.40 -5.48
N THR A 9 38.21 -10.51 -4.77
CA THR A 9 37.59 -9.54 -3.87
C THR A 9 36.67 -8.59 -4.62
N GLY A 10 37.08 -8.08 -5.79
CA GLY A 10 36.24 -7.23 -6.63
C GLY A 10 34.95 -7.92 -7.06
N VAL A 11 35.05 -9.17 -7.52
CA VAL A 11 33.87 -9.98 -7.92
C VAL A 11 32.96 -10.25 -6.72
N ALA A 12 33.52 -10.56 -5.54
CA ALA A 12 32.74 -10.82 -4.34
C ALA A 12 31.96 -9.58 -3.87
N VAL A 13 32.62 -8.42 -3.82
CA VAL A 13 31.96 -7.14 -3.46
C VAL A 13 30.87 -6.80 -4.48
N PHE A 14 31.14 -6.98 -5.77
CA PHE A 14 30.14 -6.76 -6.81
C PHE A 14 28.93 -7.68 -6.65
N ALA A 15 29.15 -8.99 -6.47
CA ALA A 15 28.08 -9.95 -6.27
C ALA A 15 27.22 -9.58 -5.04
N LEU A 16 27.86 -9.28 -3.90
CA LEU A 16 27.17 -8.83 -2.68
C LEU A 16 26.33 -7.56 -2.92
N SER A 17 26.85 -6.59 -3.69
CA SER A 17 26.09 -5.38 -4.03
C SER A 17 24.82 -5.68 -4.83
N GLN A 18 24.90 -6.62 -5.79
CA GLN A 18 23.76 -7.04 -6.61
C GLN A 18 22.72 -7.78 -5.79
N PHE A 19 23.15 -8.62 -4.84
CA PHE A 19 22.24 -9.28 -3.91
C PHE A 19 21.46 -8.28 -3.07
N ILE A 20 22.13 -7.28 -2.48
CA ILE A 20 21.46 -6.23 -1.68
C ILE A 20 20.49 -5.44 -2.56
N LEU A 21 20.90 -5.05 -3.76
CA LEU A 21 20.06 -4.30 -4.69
C LEU A 21 18.77 -5.05 -5.04
N LYS A 22 18.89 -6.30 -5.48
CA LYS A 22 17.77 -7.10 -5.98
C LYS A 22 16.86 -7.63 -4.89
N LEU A 23 17.41 -8.06 -3.76
CA LEU A 23 16.62 -8.69 -2.69
C LEU A 23 16.00 -7.67 -1.74
N LEU A 24 16.62 -6.49 -1.56
CA LEU A 24 16.15 -5.51 -0.59
C LEU A 24 15.66 -4.23 -1.26
N ILE A 25 16.50 -3.57 -2.06
CA ILE A 25 16.20 -2.23 -2.55
C ILE A 25 15.06 -2.24 -3.59
N GLU A 26 15.11 -3.13 -4.58
CA GLU A 26 14.07 -3.25 -5.61
C GLU A 26 12.66 -3.47 -4.99
N PRO A 27 12.43 -4.46 -4.09
CA PRO A 27 11.14 -4.64 -3.42
C PRO A 27 10.68 -3.45 -2.58
N ILE A 28 11.61 -2.75 -1.90
CA ILE A 28 11.30 -1.57 -1.10
C ILE A 28 10.81 -0.42 -1.99
N VAL A 29 11.44 -0.22 -3.14
CA VAL A 29 11.04 0.80 -4.11
C VAL A 29 9.66 0.48 -4.67
N GLU A 30 9.41 -0.78 -5.04
CA GLU A 30 8.10 -1.24 -5.51
C GLU A 30 7.01 -0.99 -4.47
N LEU A 31 7.26 -1.34 -3.20
CA LEU A 31 6.33 -1.09 -2.10
C LEU A 31 5.99 0.40 -1.95
N LYS A 32 7.00 1.28 -2.04
CA LYS A 32 6.77 2.74 -2.00
C LYS A 32 5.95 3.23 -3.19
N GLN A 33 6.13 2.66 -4.37
CA GLN A 33 5.33 2.99 -5.55
C GLN A 33 3.86 2.57 -5.37
N ILE A 34 3.60 1.40 -4.79
CA ILE A 34 2.25 0.95 -4.46
C ILE A 34 1.59 1.89 -3.43
N ILE A 35 2.31 2.25 -2.36
CA ILE A 35 1.84 3.21 -1.35
C ILE A 35 1.51 4.58 -1.99
N GLY A 36 2.37 5.06 -2.89
CA GLY A 36 2.13 6.29 -3.65
C GLY A 36 0.91 6.17 -4.57
N ARG A 37 0.71 5.01 -5.21
CA ARG A 37 -0.46 4.73 -6.05
C ARG A 37 -1.76 4.71 -5.26
N ILE A 38 -1.74 4.17 -4.03
CA ILE A 38 -2.88 4.21 -3.11
C ILE A 38 -3.25 5.68 -2.82
N SER A 39 -2.27 6.51 -2.44
CA SER A 39 -2.49 7.94 -2.22
C SER A 39 -3.10 8.62 -3.45
N TYR A 40 -2.54 8.35 -4.63
CA TYR A 40 -3.05 8.86 -5.90
C TYR A 40 -4.51 8.47 -6.17
N ILE A 41 -4.88 7.19 -6.04
CA ILE A 41 -6.24 6.73 -6.30
C ILE A 41 -7.23 7.36 -5.32
N LEU A 42 -6.87 7.44 -4.04
CA LEU A 42 -7.72 8.02 -3.01
C LEU A 42 -7.96 9.52 -3.23
N LEU A 43 -6.90 10.26 -3.58
CA LEU A 43 -6.97 11.70 -3.87
C LEU A 43 -7.71 12.01 -5.18
N LEU A 44 -7.43 11.24 -6.23
CA LEU A 44 -8.07 11.43 -7.55
C LEU A 44 -9.57 11.21 -7.48
N ASN A 45 -10.00 10.19 -6.71
CA ASN A 45 -11.39 9.77 -6.65
C ASN A 45 -12.11 10.23 -5.37
N GLN A 46 -11.51 11.15 -4.61
CA GLN A 46 -11.97 11.54 -3.28
C GLN A 46 -13.45 11.91 -3.24
N SER A 47 -13.94 12.69 -4.22
CA SER A 47 -15.35 13.11 -4.28
C SER A 47 -16.32 11.93 -4.49
N LYS A 48 -15.94 10.95 -5.31
CA LYS A 48 -16.76 9.73 -5.53
C LYS A 48 -16.73 8.84 -4.29
N LEU A 49 -15.56 8.71 -3.66
CA LEU A 49 -15.37 7.91 -2.45
C LEU A 49 -16.18 8.48 -1.28
N ILE A 50 -16.02 9.76 -0.95
CA ILE A 50 -16.72 10.40 0.18
C ILE A 50 -18.25 10.35 -0.03
N ASN A 51 -18.73 10.54 -1.26
CA ASN A 51 -20.15 10.45 -1.56
C ASN A 51 -20.68 9.02 -1.71
N ALA A 52 -19.83 8.01 -1.49
CA ALA A 52 -20.16 6.59 -1.67
C ALA A 52 -20.84 6.32 -3.02
N VAL A 53 -20.33 6.88 -4.11
CA VAL A 53 -20.89 6.66 -5.45
C VAL A 53 -20.32 5.37 -6.01
N SER A 54 -21.12 4.32 -6.20
CA SER A 54 -20.62 3.03 -6.71
C SER A 54 -19.87 3.20 -8.04
N ASP A 55 -18.65 2.66 -8.11
CA ASP A 55 -17.83 2.70 -9.32
C ASP A 55 -16.91 1.47 -9.30
N GLU A 56 -17.25 0.48 -10.12
CA GLU A 56 -16.58 -0.81 -10.14
C GLU A 56 -15.11 -0.69 -10.56
N LYS A 57 -14.78 0.27 -11.42
CA LYS A 57 -13.40 0.51 -11.86
C LYS A 57 -12.55 0.99 -10.67
N ILE A 58 -13.03 2.00 -9.95
CA ILE A 58 -12.36 2.51 -8.75
C ILE A 58 -12.26 1.42 -7.68
N SER A 59 -13.35 0.69 -7.47
CA SER A 59 -13.40 -0.43 -6.52
C SER A 59 -12.34 -1.50 -6.83
N ASN A 60 -12.22 -1.91 -8.10
CA ASN A 60 -11.25 -2.89 -8.54
C ASN A 60 -9.80 -2.38 -8.48
N ASP A 61 -9.57 -1.09 -8.77
CA ASP A 61 -8.24 -0.48 -8.65
C ASP A 61 -7.78 -0.43 -7.18
N ILE A 62 -8.70 -0.11 -6.24
CA ILE A 62 -8.45 -0.17 -4.79
C ILE A 62 -8.16 -1.60 -4.34
N LYS A 63 -8.98 -2.57 -4.77
CA LYS A 63 -8.79 -3.98 -4.45
C LYS A 63 -7.43 -4.49 -4.95
N ARG A 64 -7.06 -4.14 -6.18
CA ARG A 64 -5.77 -4.48 -6.76
C ARG A 64 -4.62 -3.91 -5.93
N CYS A 65 -4.64 -2.61 -5.62
CA CYS A 65 -3.60 -1.99 -4.79
C CYS A 65 -3.52 -2.62 -3.40
N SER A 66 -4.64 -3.03 -2.82
CA SER A 66 -4.66 -3.73 -1.52
C SER A 66 -3.95 -5.09 -1.58
N SER A 67 -4.19 -5.85 -2.65
CA SER A 67 -3.55 -7.16 -2.86
C SER A 67 -2.07 -7.01 -3.17
N GLU A 68 -1.70 -6.06 -4.04
CA GLU A 68 -0.31 -5.73 -4.38
C GLU A 68 0.46 -5.27 -3.14
N LEU A 69 -0.12 -4.40 -2.31
CA LEU A 69 0.50 -3.92 -1.08
C LEU A 69 0.93 -5.08 -0.19
N LEU A 70 0.03 -6.03 0.06
CA LEU A 70 0.32 -7.16 0.94
C LEU A 70 1.28 -8.15 0.27
N SER A 71 1.08 -8.50 -1.00
CA SER A 71 1.93 -9.46 -1.70
C SER A 71 3.37 -8.96 -1.82
N THR A 72 3.56 -7.70 -2.22
CA THR A 72 4.89 -7.08 -2.35
C THR A 72 5.53 -6.87 -0.98
N TYR A 73 4.76 -6.59 0.09
CA TYR A 73 5.35 -6.54 1.43
C TYR A 73 5.86 -7.92 1.88
N THR A 74 5.11 -9.00 1.61
CA THR A 74 5.52 -10.36 1.98
C THR A 74 6.73 -10.89 1.21
N SER A 75 7.03 -10.33 0.04
CA SER A 75 8.23 -10.71 -0.72
C SER A 75 9.53 -10.08 -0.19
N ILE A 76 9.47 -9.13 0.76
CA ILE A 76 10.66 -8.50 1.34
C ILE A 76 11.25 -9.41 2.43
N PRO A 77 12.46 -9.97 2.24
CA PRO A 77 13.11 -10.79 3.26
C PRO A 77 13.58 -9.91 4.43
N PHE A 78 13.62 -10.47 5.64
CA PHE A 78 14.18 -9.82 6.85
C PHE A 78 13.51 -8.49 7.26
N ASN A 79 12.18 -8.37 7.06
CA ASN A 79 11.42 -7.13 7.20
C ASN A 79 11.33 -6.51 8.62
N LEU A 80 11.72 -7.21 9.70
CA LEU A 80 11.54 -6.75 11.08
C LEU A 80 12.28 -5.43 11.41
N HIS A 81 13.39 -5.14 10.74
CA HIS A 81 14.21 -3.96 11.03
C HIS A 81 14.30 -2.96 9.87
N ILE A 82 14.02 -3.42 8.65
CA ILE A 82 14.12 -2.63 7.42
C ILE A 82 13.09 -1.50 7.41
N HIS A 83 11.91 -1.72 7.99
CA HIS A 83 10.84 -0.73 7.92
C HIS A 83 11.19 0.63 8.56
N LYS A 84 12.05 0.63 9.60
CA LYS A 84 12.51 1.87 10.25
C LYS A 84 13.52 2.62 9.40
N ILE A 85 14.45 1.91 8.78
CA ILE A 85 15.54 2.49 7.98
C ILE A 85 14.98 3.18 6.72
N PHE A 86 13.97 2.57 6.10
CA PHE A 86 13.44 3.04 4.82
C PHE A 86 12.14 3.85 4.94
N TRP A 87 11.73 4.25 6.15
CA TRP A 87 10.46 4.94 6.41
C TRP A 87 9.26 4.20 5.79
N LEU A 88 9.20 2.88 5.96
CA LEU A 88 8.06 2.07 5.54
C LEU A 88 7.07 1.89 6.71
N PRO A 89 5.78 1.65 6.41
CA PRO A 89 4.86 1.13 7.42
C PRO A 89 5.37 -0.21 7.94
N SER A 90 5.02 -0.56 9.19
CA SER A 90 5.22 -1.93 9.68
C SER A 90 4.31 -2.89 8.92
N TYR A 91 4.60 -4.20 9.00
CA TYR A 91 3.74 -5.23 8.42
C TYR A 91 2.31 -5.11 8.94
N GLU A 92 2.15 -4.95 10.26
CA GLU A 92 0.84 -4.78 10.90
C GLU A 92 0.09 -3.57 10.34
N ASN A 93 0.78 -2.45 10.12
CA ASN A 93 0.15 -1.27 9.56
C ASN A 93 -0.24 -1.47 8.09
N ALA A 94 0.61 -2.12 7.28
CA ALA A 94 0.31 -2.43 5.90
C ALA A 94 -0.87 -3.42 5.78
N PHE A 95 -0.93 -4.41 6.67
CA PHE A 95 -2.01 -5.37 6.75
C PHE A 95 -3.32 -4.72 7.21
N ALA A 96 -3.28 -3.87 8.23
CA ALA A 96 -4.43 -3.09 8.66
C ALA A 96 -4.93 -2.16 7.54
N ALA A 97 -4.03 -1.46 6.85
CA ALA A 97 -4.40 -0.62 5.71
C ALA A 97 -5.03 -1.44 4.57
N THR A 98 -4.56 -2.68 4.34
CA THR A 98 -5.16 -3.60 3.37
C THR A 98 -6.61 -3.93 3.74
N LYS A 99 -6.93 -4.09 5.02
CA LYS A 99 -8.32 -4.30 5.49
C LYS A 99 -9.19 -3.06 5.23
N GLU A 100 -8.68 -1.87 5.54
CA GLU A 100 -9.39 -0.61 5.28
C GLU A 100 -9.62 -0.39 3.77
N LEU A 101 -8.63 -0.69 2.93
CA LEU A 101 -8.79 -0.64 1.46
C LEU A 101 -9.86 -1.61 0.98
N ASN A 102 -9.90 -2.83 1.53
CA ASN A 102 -10.93 -3.81 1.20
C ASN A 102 -12.33 -3.39 1.67
N MET A 103 -12.43 -2.67 2.78
CA MET A 103 -13.68 -2.08 3.26
C MET A 103 -14.19 -0.99 2.32
N ILE A 104 -13.29 -0.10 1.84
CA ILE A 104 -13.64 0.86 0.79
C ILE A 104 -14.10 0.14 -0.48
N HIS A 105 -13.36 -0.89 -0.94
CA HIS A 105 -13.77 -1.71 -2.09
C HIS A 105 -15.19 -2.26 -1.92
N TYR A 106 -15.50 -2.86 -0.77
CA TYR A 106 -16.85 -3.36 -0.47
C TYR A 106 -17.90 -2.25 -0.64
N PHE A 107 -17.71 -1.09 0.00
CA PHE A 107 -18.68 0.02 -0.09
C PHE A 107 -18.78 0.68 -1.46
N MET A 108 -17.82 0.44 -2.36
CA MET A 108 -17.83 0.92 -3.73
C MET A 108 -18.52 -0.05 -4.70
N CYS A 109 -18.82 -1.28 -4.28
CA CYS A 109 -19.57 -2.27 -5.05
C CYS A 109 -21.08 -1.97 -5.00
N LYS A 110 -21.76 -2.12 -6.15
CA LYS A 110 -23.20 -1.84 -6.27
C LYS A 110 -24.05 -2.70 -5.33
N ASP A 111 -23.81 -4.01 -5.35
CA ASP A 111 -24.57 -4.98 -4.56
C ASP A 111 -24.46 -4.70 -3.06
N ALA A 112 -23.27 -4.33 -2.61
CA ALA A 112 -23.02 -3.95 -1.22
C ALA A 112 -23.78 -2.67 -0.85
N GLN A 113 -23.77 -1.64 -1.71
CA GLN A 113 -24.53 -0.42 -1.44
C GLN A 113 -26.04 -0.67 -1.40
N GLU A 114 -26.55 -1.54 -2.26
CA GLU A 114 -27.96 -1.93 -2.27
C GLU A 114 -28.34 -2.65 -0.97
N TYR A 115 -27.48 -3.54 -0.49
CA TYR A 115 -27.64 -4.22 0.79
C TYR A 115 -27.60 -3.24 1.99
N GLU A 116 -26.63 -2.33 2.03
CA GLU A 116 -26.51 -1.35 3.12
C GLU A 116 -27.66 -0.32 3.11
N LYS A 117 -28.21 0.03 1.95
CA LYS A 117 -29.42 0.88 1.88
C LYS A 117 -30.65 0.22 2.51
N GLN A 118 -30.73 -1.11 2.41
CA GLN A 118 -31.82 -1.89 3.02
C GLN A 118 -31.59 -2.09 4.52
N SER A 119 -30.34 -2.28 4.91
CA SER A 119 -29.89 -2.44 6.30
C SER A 119 -29.67 -1.06 6.95
N ARG A 120 -30.71 -0.46 7.54
CA ARG A 120 -30.77 0.92 8.12
C ARG A 120 -29.68 1.35 9.15
N GLY A 121 -28.57 0.63 9.30
CA GLY A 121 -27.54 0.88 10.33
C GLY A 121 -26.27 1.59 9.87
N THR A 122 -25.89 1.50 8.58
CA THR A 122 -24.53 1.92 8.16
C THR A 122 -24.51 3.26 7.45
N HIS A 123 -23.81 4.24 8.00
CA HIS A 123 -23.55 5.52 7.32
C HIS A 123 -22.32 5.40 6.41
N VAL A 124 -22.52 4.81 5.23
CA VAL A 124 -21.43 4.47 4.28
C VAL A 124 -20.44 5.61 4.01
N PRO A 125 -20.87 6.86 3.74
CA PRO A 125 -19.94 7.99 3.58
C PRO A 125 -18.97 8.19 4.76
N PHE A 126 -19.47 7.98 5.99
CA PHE A 126 -18.66 8.14 7.20
C PHE A 126 -17.64 7.01 7.32
N GLU A 127 -18.05 5.77 7.05
CA GLU A 127 -17.15 4.62 7.08
C GLU A 127 -16.04 4.74 6.02
N ILE A 128 -16.36 5.17 4.79
CA ILE A 128 -15.33 5.43 3.77
C ILE A 128 -14.37 6.53 4.23
N SER A 129 -14.90 7.65 4.76
CA SER A 129 -14.06 8.75 5.25
C SER A 129 -13.15 8.31 6.41
N ARG A 130 -13.66 7.46 7.31
CA ARG A 130 -12.90 6.86 8.40
C ARG A 130 -11.79 5.96 7.87
N SER A 131 -12.12 5.03 6.98
CA SER A 131 -11.14 4.12 6.37
C SER A 131 -10.05 4.89 5.63
N MET A 132 -10.41 5.94 4.87
CA MET A 132 -9.42 6.81 4.24
C MET A 132 -8.47 7.43 5.27
N SER A 133 -9.00 7.98 6.37
CA SER A 133 -8.19 8.58 7.45
C SER A 133 -7.24 7.58 8.09
N GLU A 134 -7.71 6.37 8.38
CA GLU A 134 -6.88 5.30 8.94
C GLU A 134 -5.79 4.84 7.97
N ILE A 135 -6.10 4.69 6.67
CA ILE A 135 -5.09 4.39 5.64
C ILE A 135 -4.00 5.47 5.63
N GLY A 136 -4.39 6.75 5.69
CA GLY A 136 -3.46 7.88 5.74
C GLY A 136 -2.48 7.78 6.91
N LYS A 137 -2.99 7.44 8.11
CA LYS A 137 -2.17 7.25 9.32
C LYS A 137 -1.27 6.02 9.22
N LEU A 138 -1.83 4.87 8.82
CA LEU A 138 -1.14 3.58 8.80
C LEU A 138 0.00 3.57 7.78
N LEU A 139 -0.25 4.09 6.58
CA LEU A 139 0.73 4.15 5.48
C LEU A 139 1.56 5.44 5.47
N LYS A 140 1.25 6.41 6.33
CA LYS A 140 1.91 7.73 6.41
C LYS A 140 1.85 8.48 5.07
N ILE A 141 0.68 8.49 4.44
CA ILE A 141 0.43 9.14 3.15
C ILE A 141 -0.62 10.24 3.26
N LYS A 142 -0.60 11.15 2.29
CA LYS A 142 -1.65 12.16 2.14
C LYS A 142 -2.89 11.53 1.49
N ILE A 143 -4.05 11.89 2.03
CA ILE A 143 -5.38 11.43 1.60
C ILE A 143 -6.37 12.59 1.37
N SER A 144 -5.92 13.82 1.61
CA SER A 144 -6.65 15.07 1.46
C SER A 144 -5.72 16.13 0.88
N TYR A 145 -6.30 17.11 0.18
CA TYR A 145 -5.60 18.30 -0.33
C TYR A 145 -5.47 19.42 0.71
N GLU A 146 -6.19 19.32 1.83
CA GLU A 146 -6.04 20.26 2.94
C GLU A 146 -4.64 20.07 3.56
N GLY A 147 -3.89 21.17 3.67
CA GLY A 147 -2.56 21.17 4.28
C GLY A 147 -2.62 20.79 5.76
N MET A 148 -1.53 20.19 6.25
CA MET A 148 -1.32 19.79 7.66
C MET A 148 -1.71 20.88 8.65
#